data_AF-A0A811SNU8-F1
#
_entry.id   AF-A0A811SNU8-F1
#
_cell.length_a   1.000
_cell.length_b   1.000
_cell.length_c   1.000
_cell.angle_alpha   90.00
_cell.angle_beta   90.00
_cell.angle_gamma   90.00
#
_symmetry.space_group_name_H-M   'P 1'
#
loop_
_entity.id
_entity.type
_entity.pdbx_description
1 polymer ?
#
loop_
_entity_poly.entity_id
_entity_poly.type
_entity_poly.pdbx_seq_one_letter_code
_entity_poly.pdbx_strand_id
1 'polypeptide(L)'
;MKAQVAAATVLVLLLLTFAAEAHTPTPTPICKSRSHEYKGRCLQDTDCNAACVKESESYTGGFCNGRPPFKQCFCVKPCKRERADATLRSPGL
;
A
#
# COMPACT_ATOMS: atom_id res chain seq x y z
N MET A 1 -16.09 -15.48 50.89
CA MET A 1 -15.00 -14.70 50.25
C MET A 1 -14.35 -15.41 49.07
N LYS A 2 -13.95 -16.70 49.19
CA LYS A 2 -13.27 -17.45 48.11
C LYS A 2 -14.05 -17.56 46.78
N ALA A 3 -15.36 -17.81 46.85
CA ALA A 3 -16.22 -17.91 45.66
C ALA A 3 -16.43 -16.58 44.92
N GLN A 4 -16.39 -15.45 45.65
CA GLN A 4 -16.58 -14.11 45.10
C GLN A 4 -15.36 -13.70 44.25
N VAL A 5 -14.16 -14.06 44.71
CA VAL A 5 -12.91 -13.78 44.01
C VAL A 5 -12.80 -14.61 42.72
N ALA A 6 -13.25 -15.87 42.76
CA ALA A 6 -13.26 -16.76 41.60
C ALA A 6 -14.19 -16.27 40.47
N ALA A 7 -15.39 -15.79 40.82
CA ALA A 7 -16.32 -15.22 39.85
C ALA A 7 -15.77 -13.95 39.19
N ALA A 8 -15.15 -13.08 39.99
CA ALA A 8 -14.53 -11.85 39.49
C ALA A 8 -13.34 -12.12 38.56
N THR A 9 -12.52 -13.13 38.87
CA THR A 9 -11.38 -13.50 38.01
C THR A 9 -11.86 -14.05 36.67
N VAL A 10 -12.84 -14.96 36.66
CA VAL A 10 -13.41 -15.50 35.42
C VAL A 10 -14.01 -14.39 34.54
N LEU A 11 -14.72 -13.43 35.14
CA LEU A 11 -15.29 -12.30 34.42
C LEU A 11 -14.21 -11.40 33.78
N VAL A 12 -13.12 -11.11 34.51
CA VAL A 12 -11.99 -10.32 33.98
C VAL A 12 -11.28 -11.06 32.85
N LEU A 13 -11.05 -12.37 32.99
CA LEU A 13 -10.48 -13.22 31.94
C LEU A 13 -11.35 -13.21 30.67
N LEU A 14 -12.67 -13.29 30.83
CA LEU A 14 -13.61 -13.23 29.71
C LEU A 14 -13.52 -11.87 28.99
N LEU A 15 -13.53 -10.76 29.74
CA LEU A 15 -13.42 -9.40 29.19
C LEU A 15 -12.11 -9.15 28.42
N LEU A 16 -10.99 -9.73 28.86
CA LEU A 16 -9.70 -9.60 28.18
C LEU A 16 -9.66 -10.31 26.82
N THR A 17 -10.43 -11.39 26.63
CA THR A 17 -10.47 -12.12 25.35
C THR A 17 -11.26 -11.41 24.25
N PHE A 18 -12.25 -10.58 24.60
CA PHE A 18 -13.04 -9.81 23.62
C PHE A 18 -12.30 -8.60 23.05
N ALA A 19 -11.20 -8.15 23.69
CA ALA A 19 -10.42 -7.00 23.20
C ALA A 19 -9.41 -7.37 22.10
N ALA A 20 -9.25 -8.66 21.78
CA ALA A 20 -8.41 -9.14 20.70
C ALA A 20 -9.15 -9.05 19.34
N GLU A 21 -9.67 -7.87 19.04
CA GLU A 21 -10.16 -7.57 17.69
C GLU A 21 -8.95 -7.64 16.76
N ALA A 22 -8.98 -8.63 15.86
CA ALA A 22 -7.92 -8.89 14.90
C ALA A 22 -7.67 -7.61 14.07
N HIS A 23 -6.48 -7.01 14.25
CA HIS A 23 -5.97 -6.04 13.29
C HIS A 23 -5.76 -6.76 11.96
N THR A 24 -6.81 -6.85 11.14
CA THR A 24 -6.67 -7.25 9.75
C THR A 24 -5.93 -6.11 9.05
N PRO A 25 -4.73 -6.34 8.49
CA PRO A 25 -4.07 -5.33 7.68
C PRO A 25 -5.02 -5.00 6.53
N THR A 26 -5.52 -3.77 6.50
CA THR A 26 -6.30 -3.32 5.34
C THR A 26 -5.35 -3.31 4.13
N PRO A 27 -5.75 -3.90 2.99
CA PRO A 27 -4.89 -3.92 1.81
C PRO A 27 -4.59 -2.48 1.43
N THR A 28 -3.30 -2.13 1.38
CA THR A 28 -2.89 -0.78 0.97
C THR A 28 -3.26 -0.61 -0.50
N PRO A 29 -4.01 0.44 -0.87
CA PRO A 29 -4.38 0.66 -2.26
C PRO A 29 -3.11 0.84 -3.10
N ILE A 30 -3.05 0.17 -4.24
CA ILE A 30 -1.92 0.25 -5.17
C ILE A 30 -2.27 1.21 -6.31
N CYS A 31 -1.40 2.20 -6.52
CA CYS A 31 -1.50 3.18 -7.58
C CYS A 31 -0.54 2.84 -8.71
N LYS A 32 -0.95 3.10 -9.96
CA LYS A 32 -0.08 2.98 -11.14
C LYS A 32 0.22 4.34 -11.74
N SER A 33 1.44 4.52 -12.22
CA SER A 33 1.90 5.68 -12.99
C SER A 33 2.59 5.20 -14.26
N ARG A 34 2.51 5.96 -15.36
CA ARG A 34 3.34 5.65 -16.54
C ARG A 34 4.80 5.94 -16.18
N SER A 35 5.72 5.06 -16.57
CA SER A 35 7.16 5.34 -16.43
C SER A 35 7.57 6.48 -17.36
N HIS A 36 8.40 7.40 -16.86
CA HIS A 36 8.99 8.47 -17.66
C HIS A 36 10.33 8.06 -18.29
N GLU A 37 11.01 7.09 -17.68
CA GLU A 37 12.34 6.64 -18.08
C GLU A 37 12.30 5.46 -19.06
N TYR A 38 11.24 4.64 -19.02
CA TYR A 38 11.11 3.48 -19.91
C TYR A 38 10.84 3.92 -21.36
N LYS A 39 11.80 3.65 -22.25
CA LYS A 39 11.74 4.03 -23.67
C LYS A 39 11.34 2.85 -24.54
N GLY A 40 10.46 3.10 -25.51
CA GLY A 40 10.08 2.13 -26.53
C GLY A 40 8.87 1.26 -26.18
N ARG A 41 8.73 0.14 -26.91
CA ARG A 41 7.60 -0.79 -26.75
C ARG A 41 7.84 -1.71 -25.57
N CYS A 42 6.86 -1.80 -24.67
CA CYS A 42 6.92 -2.70 -23.54
C CYS A 42 6.56 -4.12 -23.97
N LEU A 43 7.55 -5.02 -24.01
CA LEU A 43 7.38 -6.42 -24.44
C LEU A 43 7.34 -7.40 -23.27
N GLN A 44 8.15 -7.15 -22.24
CA GLN A 44 8.30 -8.00 -21.07
C GLN A 44 8.07 -7.20 -19.79
N ASP A 45 7.22 -7.74 -18.91
CA ASP A 45 6.91 -7.09 -17.63
C ASP A 45 8.13 -7.02 -16.71
N THR A 46 9.05 -8.00 -16.79
CA THR A 46 10.29 -8.02 -16.03
C THR A 46 11.20 -6.84 -16.34
N ASP A 47 11.31 -6.46 -17.61
CA ASP A 47 12.12 -5.31 -18.04
C ASP A 47 11.50 -4.00 -17.55
N CYS A 48 10.18 -3.88 -17.64
CA CYS A 48 9.43 -2.74 -17.12
C CYS A 48 9.58 -2.63 -15.59
N ASN A 49 9.45 -3.75 -14.87
CA ASN A 49 9.64 -3.80 -13.43
C ASN A 49 11.04 -3.33 -13.02
N ALA A 50 12.09 -3.84 -13.68
CA ALA A 50 13.46 -3.46 -13.42
C ALA A 50 13.74 -1.97 -13.69
N ALA A 51 13.06 -1.37 -14.67
CA ALA A 51 13.14 0.07 -14.92
C ALA A 51 12.42 0.87 -13.83
N CYS A 52 11.21 0.47 -13.42
CA CYS A 52 10.43 1.16 -12.41
C CYS A 52 11.14 1.24 -11.06
N VAL A 53 11.72 0.14 -10.59
CA VAL A 53 12.47 0.14 -9.31
C VAL A 53 13.76 0.97 -9.37
N LYS A 54 14.29 1.24 -10.58
CA LYS A 54 15.42 2.15 -10.80
C LYS A 54 14.98 3.61 -10.93
N GLU A 55 13.77 3.86 -11.42
CA GLU A 55 13.21 5.22 -11.61
C GLU A 55 12.96 5.92 -10.26
N SER A 56 12.40 5.21 -9.28
CA SER A 56 12.13 5.77 -7.95
C SER A 56 12.05 4.67 -6.89
N GLU A 57 12.64 4.94 -5.73
CA GLU A 57 12.55 4.07 -4.54
C GLU A 57 11.11 3.89 -4.04
N SER A 58 10.17 4.76 -4.44
CA SER A 58 8.77 4.62 -4.10
C SER A 58 8.05 3.54 -4.92
N TYR A 59 8.58 3.14 -6.08
CA TYR A 59 7.96 2.12 -6.90
C TYR A 59 8.32 0.73 -6.38
N THR A 60 7.30 -0.09 -6.20
CA THR A 60 7.43 -1.48 -5.75
C THR A 60 7.39 -2.47 -6.91
N GLY A 61 7.18 -1.99 -8.15
CA GLY A 61 7.29 -2.79 -9.36
C GLY A 61 6.74 -2.11 -10.61
N GLY A 62 6.49 -2.90 -11.67
CA GLY A 62 5.88 -2.40 -12.90
C GLY A 62 5.44 -3.50 -13.87
N PHE A 63 4.58 -3.15 -14.82
CA PHE A 63 4.07 -4.06 -15.87
C PHE A 63 3.74 -3.33 -17.17
N CYS A 64 3.73 -4.08 -18.27
CA CYS A 64 3.34 -3.61 -19.59
C CYS A 64 1.82 -3.59 -19.72
N ASN A 65 1.24 -2.43 -20.05
CA ASN A 65 -0.18 -2.27 -20.26
C ASN A 65 -0.49 -1.63 -21.61
N GLY A 66 -1.59 -2.05 -22.24
CA GLY A 66 -2.04 -1.59 -23.56
C GLY A 66 -2.21 -2.72 -24.56
N ARG A 67 -2.56 -2.37 -25.81
CA ARG A 67 -2.70 -3.32 -26.91
C ARG A 67 -1.40 -3.44 -27.69
N PRO A 68 -0.95 -4.64 -28.10
CA PRO A 68 0.17 -4.78 -29.02
C PRO A 68 -0.10 -4.00 -30.32
N PRO A 69 0.89 -3.33 -30.93
CA PRO A 69 2.28 -3.15 -30.49
C PRO A 69 2.51 -1.97 -29.52
N PHE A 70 1.47 -1.22 -29.15
CA PHE A 70 1.53 0.05 -28.40
C PHE A 70 1.48 -0.13 -26.87
N LYS A 71 2.05 -1.21 -26.34
CA LYS A 71 2.15 -1.41 -24.89
C LYS A 71 3.13 -0.41 -24.28
N GLN A 72 2.74 0.17 -23.15
CA GLN A 72 3.54 1.10 -22.36
C GLN A 72 3.84 0.52 -20.99
N CYS A 73 4.97 0.91 -20.41
CA CYS A 73 5.35 0.49 -19.06
C CYS A 73 4.64 1.36 -18.01
N PHE A 74 4.00 0.70 -17.04
CA PHE A 74 3.37 1.34 -15.88
C PHE A 74 4.03 0.83 -14.60
N CYS A 75 4.52 1.76 -13.79
CA CYS A 75 5.09 1.51 -12.48
C CYS A 75 4.00 1.52 -11.42
N VAL A 76 4.14 0.65 -10.41
CA VAL A 76 3.20 0.54 -9.29
C VAL A 76 3.84 0.93 -7.97
N LYS A 77 3.06 1.56 -7.11
CA LYS A 77 3.47 1.93 -5.74
C LYS A 77 2.26 1.93 -4.81
N PRO A 78 2.47 1.75 -3.49
CA PRO A 78 1.40 2.05 -2.53
C PRO A 78 0.93 3.48 -2.72
N CYS A 79 -0.39 3.67 -2.89
CA CYS A 79 -0.97 4.99 -2.90
C CYS A 79 -0.73 5.63 -1.53
N LYS A 80 -0.10 6.79 -1.51
CA LYS A 80 -0.19 7.63 -0.32
C LYS A 80 -1.63 8.09 -0.25
N ARG A 81 -2.38 7.64 0.76
CA ARG A 81 -3.62 8.31 1.16
C ARG A 81 -3.19 9.61 1.83
N GLU A 82 -2.72 10.56 1.03
CA GLU A 82 -2.59 11.93 1.49
C GLU A 82 -4.03 12.35 1.82
N ARG A 83 -4.40 12.30 3.11
CA ARG A 83 -5.40 13.24 3.62
C ARG A 83 -4.98 14.58 3.04
N ALA A 84 -5.93 15.33 2.49
CA ALA A 84 -5.72 16.63 1.90
C ALA A 84 -5.12 17.63 2.93
N ASP A 85 -3.85 17.44 3.25
CA ASP A 85 -2.96 18.33 3.97
C ASP A 85 -2.01 18.95 2.94
N ALA A 86 -2.59 19.38 1.82
CA ALA A 86 -1.96 20.28 0.87
C ALA A 86 -2.14 21.74 1.32
N THR A 87 -2.35 21.98 2.62
CA THR A 87 -2.48 23.33 3.19
C THR A 87 -1.13 23.91 3.66
N LEU A 88 0.00 23.23 3.43
CA LEU A 88 1.31 23.67 3.91
C LEU A 88 2.44 23.71 2.86
N ARG A 89 2.07 23.90 1.58
CA ARG A 89 3.02 24.42 0.59
C ARG A 89 2.39 25.60 -0.14
N SER A 90 2.39 26.76 0.50
CA SER A 90 2.42 28.02 -0.25
C SER A 90 3.68 28.01 -1.13
N PRO A 91 3.59 28.07 -2.46
CA PRO A 91 4.62 28.75 -3.22
C PRO A 91 4.42 30.24 -2.96
N GLY A 92 5.23 30.80 -2.07
CA GLY A 92 5.48 32.23 -2.13
C GLY A 92 6.17 32.52 -3.45
N LEU A 93 5.53 33.33 -4.30
CA LEU A 93 6.05 34.61 -4.81
C LEU A 93 4.93 35.31 -5.60
#